data_AF-A0A161HPN7-F1
#
_entry.id   AF-A0A161HPN7-F1
#
_cell.length_a   1.000
_cell.length_b   1.000
_cell.length_c   1.000
_cell.angle_alpha   90.00
_cell.angle_beta   90.00
_cell.angle_gamma   90.00
#
_symmetry.space_group_name_H-M   'P 1'
#
loop_
_entity.id
_entity.type
_entity.pdbx_description
1 polymer ?
#
loop_
_entity_poly.entity_id
_entity_poly.type
_entity_poly.pdbx_seq_one_letter_code
_entity_poly.pdbx_strand_id
1 'polypeptide(L)'
;MRQTRRWTSFAVAVLAAGALTACSSDTPEENSADACSSWTAYTAAVDDLVAVLSSETPTVGEVQDARDAVGDAYSDLEDAAEDVAADRTSELEDAWDGLESALGDVPDDDTLSEARASLQEEATGVRTAADGLNAELGCS
;
A
#
# COMPACT_ATOMS: atom_id res chain seq x y z
N MET A 1 -61.26 -1.43 -20.49
CA MET A 1 -59.87 -0.93 -20.57
C MET A 1 -59.01 -1.82 -19.68
N ARG A 2 -57.82 -2.15 -20.18
CA ARG A 2 -57.00 -3.31 -19.80
C ARG A 2 -56.33 -3.13 -18.42
N GLN A 3 -56.28 -4.18 -17.62
CA GLN A 3 -55.13 -4.46 -16.75
C GLN A 3 -55.11 -5.95 -16.43
N THR A 4 -54.40 -6.69 -17.28
CA THR A 4 -54.08 -8.10 -17.10
C THR A 4 -52.68 -8.25 -16.53
N ARG A 5 -52.54 -9.29 -15.71
CA ARG A 5 -51.31 -10.02 -15.30
C ARG A 5 -50.55 -9.51 -14.08
N ARG A 6 -50.82 -10.23 -12.98
CA ARG A 6 -49.87 -10.66 -11.95
C ARG A 6 -48.53 -11.06 -12.57
N TRP A 7 -47.40 -10.68 -11.96
CA TRP A 7 -46.18 -11.51 -11.86
C TRP A 7 -45.20 -10.92 -10.81
N THR A 8 -44.96 -11.74 -9.79
CA THR A 8 -43.69 -12.02 -9.07
C THR A 8 -42.76 -10.88 -8.64
N SER A 9 -42.61 -10.79 -7.31
CA SER A 9 -41.49 -10.18 -6.59
C SER A 9 -40.12 -10.59 -7.12
N PHE A 10 -39.15 -9.67 -7.12
CA PHE A 10 -37.79 -9.95 -6.66
C PHE A 10 -37.18 -8.69 -6.06
N ALA A 11 -36.60 -8.85 -4.88
CA ALA A 11 -35.95 -7.81 -4.09
C ALA A 11 -34.42 -7.88 -4.32
N VAL A 12 -33.72 -6.79 -3.96
CA VAL A 12 -32.26 -6.70 -3.71
C VAL A 12 -31.42 -6.71 -5.01
N ALA A 13 -30.51 -5.76 -5.27
CA ALA A 13 -29.40 -5.38 -4.42
C ALA A 13 -29.13 -3.87 -4.38
N VAL A 14 -29.07 -3.36 -3.15
CA VAL A 14 -28.32 -2.16 -2.78
C VAL A 14 -26.87 -2.42 -3.16
N LEU A 15 -26.30 -1.56 -4.00
CA LEU A 15 -24.87 -1.38 -4.17
C LEU A 15 -24.28 -0.96 -2.82
N ALA A 16 -23.90 -1.95 -2.02
CA ALA A 16 -23.00 -1.74 -0.90
C ALA A 16 -21.60 -1.58 -1.52
N ALA A 17 -21.19 -0.33 -1.72
CA ALA A 17 -19.77 0.00 -1.86
C ALA A 17 -19.05 -0.63 -0.66
N GLY A 18 -18.09 -1.50 -0.94
CA GLY A 18 -17.39 -2.31 0.04
C GLY A 18 -16.70 -1.46 1.08
N ALA A 19 -17.35 -1.28 2.22
CA ALA A 19 -16.67 -1.11 3.49
C ALA A 19 -16.72 -2.47 4.19
N LEU A 20 -16.02 -3.45 3.61
CA LEU A 20 -15.62 -4.61 4.40
C LEU A 20 -14.50 -4.12 5.29
N THR A 21 -14.83 -3.86 6.55
CA THR A 21 -13.85 -3.78 7.63
C THR A 21 -13.16 -5.14 7.73
N ALA A 22 -12.12 -5.35 6.92
CA ALA A 22 -11.17 -6.43 7.10
C ALA A 22 -10.25 -6.02 8.26
N CYS A 23 -10.70 -6.31 9.48
CA CYS A 23 -9.83 -6.27 10.63
C CYS A 23 -8.69 -7.27 10.44
N SER A 24 -7.45 -6.74 10.40
CA SER A 24 -6.15 -7.35 10.81
C SER A 24 -4.95 -6.98 9.93
N SER A 25 -5.12 -6.10 8.95
CA SER A 25 -4.01 -5.55 8.15
C SER A 25 -4.19 -4.05 8.03
N ASP A 26 -3.18 -3.29 8.44
CA ASP A 26 -3.10 -1.84 8.27
C ASP A 26 -3.21 -1.46 6.79
N THR A 27 -3.84 -0.33 6.49
CA THR A 27 -4.02 0.12 5.10
C THR A 27 -2.74 0.75 4.54
N PRO A 28 -2.56 0.82 3.20
CA PRO A 28 -1.36 1.46 2.63
C PRO A 28 -1.14 2.92 3.08
N GLU A 29 -2.24 3.62 3.38
CA GLU A 29 -2.21 4.99 3.89
C GLU A 29 -1.74 5.02 5.37
N GLU A 30 -2.14 4.04 6.17
CA GLU A 30 -1.67 3.85 7.55
C GLU A 30 -0.20 3.44 7.58
N ASN A 31 0.22 2.46 6.78
CA ASN A 31 1.62 2.00 6.69
C ASN A 31 2.56 3.15 6.29
N SER A 32 2.16 3.97 5.32
CA SER A 32 2.93 5.16 4.91
C SER A 32 3.03 6.20 6.04
N ALA A 33 1.97 6.40 6.81
CA ALA A 33 1.96 7.31 7.94
C ALA A 33 2.85 6.79 9.09
N ASP A 34 2.80 5.49 9.36
CA ASP A 34 3.62 4.83 10.37
C ASP A 34 5.10 4.86 9.99
N ALA A 35 5.47 4.60 8.74
CA ALA A 35 6.84 4.77 8.26
C ALA A 35 7.37 6.20 8.44
N CYS A 36 6.55 7.22 8.17
CA CYS A 36 6.91 8.62 8.43
C CYS A 36 7.08 8.92 9.93
N SER A 37 6.24 8.31 10.77
CA SER A 37 6.30 8.41 12.23
C SER A 37 7.59 7.78 12.76
N SER A 38 7.91 6.54 12.36
CA SER A 38 9.12 5.82 12.73
C SER A 38 10.38 6.53 12.23
N TRP A 39 10.35 7.12 11.03
CA TRP A 39 11.46 7.96 10.55
C TRP A 39 11.72 9.16 11.46
N THR A 40 10.65 9.82 11.90
CA THR A 40 10.75 10.95 12.84
C THR A 40 11.32 10.50 14.19
N ALA A 41 10.88 9.36 14.71
CA ALA A 41 11.40 8.80 15.95
C ALA A 41 12.88 8.41 15.84
N TYR A 42 13.28 7.74 14.76
CA TYR A 42 14.66 7.38 14.48
C TYR A 42 15.57 8.61 14.41
N THR A 43 15.18 9.64 13.65
CA THR A 43 15.98 10.87 13.54
C THR A 43 16.10 11.60 14.88
N ALA A 44 15.03 11.64 15.68
CA ALA A 44 15.08 12.19 17.04
C ALA A 44 16.02 11.40 17.96
N ALA A 45 15.99 10.06 17.92
CA ALA A 45 16.90 9.22 18.70
C ALA A 45 18.37 9.44 18.31
N VAL A 46 18.65 9.63 17.01
CA VAL A 46 19.98 9.98 16.51
C VAL A 46 20.42 11.35 17.03
N ASP A 47 19.55 12.35 17.00
CA ASP A 47 19.84 13.69 17.53
C ASP A 47 20.12 13.64 19.05
N ASP A 48 19.36 12.84 19.80
CA ASP A 48 19.58 12.63 21.23
C ASP A 48 20.92 11.94 21.52
N LEU A 49 21.30 10.91 20.75
CA LEU A 49 22.62 10.29 20.84
C LEU A 49 23.73 11.31 20.57
N VAL A 50 23.57 12.14 19.54
CA VAL A 50 24.52 13.23 19.23
C VAL A 50 24.61 14.22 20.39
N ALA A 51 23.48 14.57 21.02
CA ALA A 51 23.46 15.46 22.17
C ALA A 51 24.19 14.86 23.38
N VAL A 52 23.99 13.57 23.68
CA VAL A 52 24.72 12.84 24.73
C VAL A 52 26.22 12.87 24.45
N LEU A 53 26.64 12.51 23.25
CA LEU A 53 28.06 12.50 22.84
C LEU A 53 28.70 13.89 22.88
N SER A 54 27.91 14.95 22.74
CA SER A 54 28.36 16.34 22.76
C SER A 54 28.39 16.95 24.16
N SER A 55 27.93 16.24 25.18
CA SER A 55 27.99 16.71 26.56
C SER A 55 29.44 16.81 27.05
N GLU A 56 29.71 17.63 28.08
CA GLU A 56 31.09 17.84 28.55
C GLU A 56 31.70 16.57 29.17
N THR A 57 30.87 15.72 29.78
CA THR A 57 31.31 14.49 30.47
C THR A 57 30.28 13.36 30.34
N PRO A 58 30.03 12.81 29.13
CA PRO A 58 29.10 11.70 28.97
C PRO A 58 29.63 10.48 29.70
N THR A 59 28.74 9.78 30.39
CA THR A 59 29.04 8.46 30.92
C THR A 59 28.88 7.41 29.83
N VAL A 60 29.60 6.30 29.97
CA VAL A 60 29.45 5.14 29.07
C VAL A 60 28.04 4.57 29.12
N GLY A 61 27.36 4.66 30.28
CA GLY A 61 25.96 4.23 30.43
C GLY A 61 25.02 5.05 29.57
N GLU A 62 25.08 6.39 29.66
CA GLU A 62 24.24 7.29 28.85
C GLU A 62 24.43 7.08 27.34
N VAL A 63 25.67 6.83 26.90
CA VAL A 63 25.95 6.52 25.49
C VAL A 63 25.37 5.16 25.09
N GLN A 64 25.40 4.16 25.97
CA GLN A 64 24.79 2.85 25.69
C GLN A 64 23.27 2.94 25.63
N ASP A 65 22.65 3.64 26.57
CA ASP A 65 21.20 3.83 26.59
C ASP A 65 20.73 4.59 25.33
N ALA A 66 21.45 5.65 24.93
CA ALA A 66 21.13 6.40 23.71
C ALA A 66 21.37 5.58 22.43
N ARG A 67 22.40 4.71 22.40
CA ARG A 67 22.63 3.77 21.29
C ARG A 67 21.49 2.77 21.20
N ASP A 68 21.04 2.22 22.32
CA ASP A 68 19.98 1.22 22.35
C ASP A 68 18.65 1.85 21.88
N ALA A 69 18.36 3.09 22.27
CA ALA A 69 17.22 3.84 21.75
C ALA A 69 17.28 4.07 20.23
N VAL A 70 18.46 4.34 19.66
CA VAL A 70 18.65 4.42 18.20
C VAL A 70 18.41 3.06 17.54
N GLY A 71 18.90 1.98 18.16
CA GLY A 71 18.72 0.62 17.66
C GLY A 71 17.24 0.20 17.61
N ASP A 72 16.49 0.48 18.67
CA ASP A 72 15.06 0.20 18.75
C ASP A 72 14.30 1.02 17.69
N ALA A 73 14.54 2.33 17.61
CA ALA A 73 13.87 3.19 16.63
C ALA A 73 14.25 2.87 15.17
N TYR A 74 15.44 2.33 14.94
CA TYR A 74 15.84 1.83 13.63
C TYR A 74 15.10 0.55 13.25
N SER A 75 14.92 -0.37 14.20
CA SER A 75 14.11 -1.59 13.99
C SER A 75 12.66 -1.23 13.65
N ASP A 76 12.05 -0.31 14.40
CA ASP A 76 10.68 0.15 14.14
C ASP A 76 10.53 0.84 12.76
N LEU A 77 11.60 1.51 12.30
CA LEU A 77 11.65 2.10 10.96
C LEU A 77 11.82 1.04 9.87
N GLU A 78 12.63 0.01 10.12
CA GLU A 78 12.82 -1.10 9.18
C GLU A 78 11.50 -1.85 8.96
N ASP A 79 10.82 -2.23 10.03
CA ASP A 79 9.50 -2.91 9.97
C ASP A 79 8.48 -2.08 9.18
N ALA A 80 8.34 -0.78 9.52
CA ALA A 80 7.39 0.09 8.82
C ALA A 80 7.76 0.33 7.34
N ALA A 81 9.04 0.31 7.00
CA ALA A 81 9.49 0.41 5.61
C ALA A 81 9.22 -0.89 4.83
N GLU A 82 9.32 -2.06 5.47
CA GLU A 82 8.95 -3.33 4.87
C GLU A 82 7.45 -3.39 4.54
N ASP A 83 6.59 -2.86 5.41
CA ASP A 83 5.14 -2.79 5.17
C ASP A 83 4.81 -1.93 3.94
N VAL A 84 5.44 -0.75 3.81
CA VAL A 84 5.28 0.10 2.61
C VAL A 84 5.76 -0.62 1.34
N ALA A 85 6.87 -1.35 1.41
CA ALA A 85 7.36 -2.13 0.27
C ALA A 85 6.42 -3.28 -0.10
N ALA A 86 5.82 -3.94 0.90
CA ALA A 86 4.82 -4.98 0.72
C ALA A 86 3.57 -4.42 0.03
N ASP A 87 3.09 -3.24 0.44
CA ASP A 87 1.95 -2.57 -0.19
C ASP A 87 2.20 -2.28 -1.67
N ARG A 88 3.38 -1.75 -2.02
CA ARG A 88 3.73 -1.48 -3.43
C ARG A 88 3.84 -2.73 -4.27
N THR A 89 4.30 -3.82 -3.67
CA THR A 89 4.36 -5.11 -4.35
C THR A 89 2.94 -5.64 -4.59
N SER A 90 2.08 -5.61 -3.57
CA SER A 90 0.68 -6.02 -3.68
C SER A 90 -0.09 -5.18 -4.70
N GLU A 91 0.13 -3.85 -4.74
CA GLU A 91 -0.51 -2.95 -5.71
C GLU A 91 -0.13 -3.31 -7.16
N LEU A 92 1.12 -3.72 -7.40
CA LEU A 92 1.56 -4.17 -8.72
C LEU A 92 0.96 -5.54 -9.09
N GLU A 93 0.90 -6.47 -8.14
CA GLU A 93 0.27 -7.78 -8.33
C GLU A 93 -1.22 -7.63 -8.66
N ASP A 94 -1.96 -6.85 -7.88
CA ASP A 94 -3.38 -6.58 -8.11
C ASP A 94 -3.64 -5.92 -9.47
N ALA A 95 -2.81 -4.95 -9.86
CA ALA A 95 -2.91 -4.30 -11.17
C ALA A 95 -2.62 -5.28 -12.32
N TRP A 96 -1.65 -6.19 -12.13
CA TRP A 96 -1.34 -7.22 -13.11
C TRP A 96 -2.49 -8.22 -13.26
N ASP A 97 -3.05 -8.69 -12.15
CA ASP A 97 -4.20 -9.60 -12.13
C ASP A 97 -5.43 -8.97 -12.79
N GLY A 98 -5.66 -7.66 -12.59
CA GLY A 98 -6.70 -6.91 -13.28
C GLY A 98 -6.53 -6.93 -14.81
N LEU A 99 -5.32 -6.67 -15.30
CA LEU A 99 -5.00 -6.76 -16.72
C LEU A 99 -5.13 -8.18 -17.27
N GLU A 100 -4.66 -9.19 -16.55
CA GLU A 100 -4.77 -10.60 -16.95
C GLU A 100 -6.23 -11.03 -17.04
N SER A 101 -7.05 -10.67 -16.06
CA SER A 101 -8.49 -10.97 -16.07
C SER A 101 -9.19 -10.27 -17.23
N ALA A 102 -8.88 -9.00 -17.50
CA ALA A 102 -9.44 -8.27 -18.63
C ALA A 102 -9.04 -8.86 -19.99
N LEU A 103 -7.83 -9.42 -20.09
CA LEU A 103 -7.40 -10.17 -21.28
C LEU A 103 -8.15 -11.50 -21.41
N GLY A 104 -8.35 -12.21 -20.31
CA GLY A 104 -9.09 -13.48 -20.28
C GLY A 104 -10.59 -13.36 -20.60
N ASP A 105 -11.18 -12.20 -20.35
CA ASP A 105 -12.56 -11.89 -20.70
C ASP A 105 -12.77 -11.63 -22.20
N VAL A 106 -11.70 -11.40 -22.96
CA VAL A 106 -11.78 -11.26 -24.43
C VAL A 106 -11.81 -12.64 -25.08
N PRO A 107 -12.87 -13.01 -25.81
CA PRO A 107 -12.91 -14.27 -26.53
C PRO A 107 -11.82 -14.35 -27.60
N ASP A 108 -11.20 -15.53 -27.77
CA ASP A 108 -10.09 -15.75 -28.72
C ASP A 108 -10.46 -15.44 -30.19
N ASP A 109 -11.75 -15.50 -30.54
CA ASP A 109 -12.28 -15.27 -31.88
C ASP A 109 -12.71 -13.80 -32.12
N ASP A 110 -12.69 -12.95 -31.09
CA ASP A 110 -13.07 -11.54 -31.16
C ASP A 110 -11.88 -10.62 -31.49
N THR A 111 -12.17 -9.39 -31.92
CA THR A 111 -11.13 -8.39 -32.12
C THR A 111 -10.94 -7.55 -30.86
N LEU A 112 -9.69 -7.35 -30.44
CA LEU A 112 -9.33 -6.48 -29.30
C LEU A 112 -9.83 -5.03 -29.42
N SER A 113 -10.38 -4.63 -30.57
CA SER A 113 -10.88 -3.27 -30.81
C SER A 113 -12.02 -2.88 -29.88
N GLU A 114 -12.85 -3.84 -29.46
CA GLU A 114 -14.01 -3.60 -28.57
C GLU A 114 -13.59 -3.53 -27.10
N ALA A 115 -12.56 -4.28 -26.70
CA ALA A 115 -11.98 -4.28 -25.35
C ALA A 115 -10.85 -3.25 -25.18
N ARG A 116 -10.39 -2.61 -26.26
CA ARG A 116 -9.19 -1.75 -26.28
C ARG A 116 -9.18 -0.68 -25.20
N ALA A 117 -10.31 -0.03 -24.95
CA ALA A 117 -10.38 1.04 -23.96
C ALA A 117 -10.13 0.50 -22.53
N SER A 118 -10.78 -0.61 -22.17
CA SER A 118 -10.61 -1.26 -20.87
C SER A 118 -9.19 -1.82 -20.70
N LEU A 119 -8.66 -2.52 -21.72
CA LEU A 119 -7.28 -3.04 -21.65
C LEU A 119 -6.22 -1.93 -21.56
N GLN A 120 -6.47 -0.76 -22.16
CA GLN A 120 -5.60 0.41 -22.01
C GLN A 120 -5.65 1.01 -20.62
N GLU A 121 -6.82 1.00 -19.98
CA GLU A 121 -6.99 1.43 -18.60
C GLU A 121 -6.23 0.50 -17.65
N GLU A 122 -6.44 -0.82 -17.76
CA GLU A 122 -5.73 -1.83 -16.94
C GLU A 122 -4.20 -1.75 -17.13
N ALA A 123 -3.74 -1.65 -18.38
CA ALA A 123 -2.31 -1.50 -18.66
C ALA A 123 -1.72 -0.18 -18.11
N THR A 124 -2.53 0.88 -18.02
CA THR A 124 -2.13 2.13 -17.37
C THR A 124 -2.06 1.96 -15.85
N GLY A 125 -2.96 1.16 -15.27
CA GLY A 125 -2.91 0.74 -13.88
C GLY A 125 -1.61 0.01 -13.54
N VAL A 126 -1.26 -1.02 -14.31
CA VAL A 126 0.02 -1.76 -14.16
C VAL A 126 1.21 -0.81 -14.23
N ARG A 127 1.23 0.11 -15.19
CA ARG A 127 2.33 1.06 -15.34
C ARG A 127 2.44 2.00 -14.14
N THR A 128 1.32 2.47 -13.62
CA THR A 128 1.28 3.35 -12.44
C THR A 128 1.82 2.64 -11.21
N ALA A 129 1.37 1.40 -10.96
CA ALA A 129 1.87 0.60 -9.84
C ALA A 129 3.37 0.27 -9.98
N ALA A 130 3.82 -0.05 -11.19
CA ALA A 130 5.23 -0.29 -11.48
C ALA A 130 6.10 0.97 -11.27
N ASP A 131 5.62 2.15 -11.66
CA ASP A 131 6.32 3.42 -11.41
C ASP A 131 6.40 3.71 -9.89
N GLY A 132 5.36 3.37 -9.13
CA GLY A 132 5.35 3.44 -7.65
C GLY A 132 6.41 2.54 -7.02
N LEU A 133 6.44 1.26 -7.39
CA LEU A 133 7.48 0.33 -6.92
C LEU A 133 8.89 0.76 -7.35
N ASN A 134 9.05 1.28 -8.57
CA ASN A 134 10.34 1.80 -9.06
C ASN A 134 10.86 2.96 -8.20
N ALA A 135 9.97 3.84 -7.72
CA ALA A 135 10.34 4.94 -6.85
C ALA A 135 10.93 4.46 -5.52
N GLU A 136 10.40 3.37 -4.96
CA GLU A 136 10.93 2.73 -3.75
C GLU A 136 12.26 1.99 -4.00
N LEU A 137 12.36 1.28 -5.13
CA LEU A 137 13.59 0.53 -5.48
C LEU A 137 14.75 1.42 -5.94
N GLY A 138 14.48 2.68 -6.33
CA GLY A 138 15.48 3.61 -6.85
C GLY A 138 16.12 3.18 -8.18
N CYS A 139 15.40 2.40 -9.00
CA CYS A 139 15.91 1.92 -10.29
C CYS A 139 15.95 3.06 -11.33
N SER A 140 17.07 3.15 -12.07
CA SER A 140 17.36 4.20 -13.08
C SER A 140 17.94 3.65 -14.37
#